data_AF-A0A3B9GWT9-F1
#
_entry.id   AF-A0A3B9GWT9-F1
#
_cell.length_a   1.000
_cell.length_b   1.000
_cell.length_c   1.000
_cell.angle_alpha   90.00
_cell.angle_beta   90.00
_cell.angle_gamma   90.00
#
_symmetry.space_group_name_H-M   'P 1'
#
loop_
_entity.id
_entity.type
_entity.pdbx_description
1 polymer ?
#
loop_
_entity_poly.entity_id
_entity_poly.type
_entity_poly.pdbx_seq_one_letter_code
_entity_poly.pdbx_strand_id
1 'polypeptide(L)'
;MTRALSSAGGVRRTALPARPRSIPRGRQRRVIVKARIVRMSASSAAALAAHIGYIRRDAALEEKDRGKLFDATSEDAGVSDLTKSIADDRHHFRFIVSPEDGTEMADLKPFVRDLVSQMETDLGTRLEWVGAVHHDTGRPHAHLVIRGRRDDGSDLVMPRAYISHGIREHAEDLVTLELGPETRLEQARKLNAEVAAERVTRIDHFVARQAGPEGEFRLKDSPSHYRTLHAARLRTLERLGLAQKLSAGRWQMRESFRDVLRDLSERHDIIKTMNRALAGRRDRRLDTDAIFDKSDPDGRSVTGAILQTGLTGEAHDRAYAIIDSLDGRAVFVELGVAGEVAELKRGAIVSVSPP
;
A
#
# COMPACT_ATOMS: atom_id res chain seq x y z
N MET A 1 36.35 -48.11 -17.75
CA MET A 1 35.13 -47.67 -17.04
C MET A 1 35.42 -46.36 -16.34
N THR A 2 35.01 -45.26 -16.98
CA THR A 2 35.29 -43.88 -16.62
C THR A 2 34.25 -43.42 -15.60
N ARG A 3 34.65 -43.11 -14.36
CA ARG A 3 33.76 -42.46 -13.37
C ARG A 3 34.06 -40.97 -13.32
N ALA A 4 33.14 -40.20 -13.89
CA ALA A 4 33.10 -38.75 -13.79
C ALA A 4 32.75 -38.32 -12.36
N LEU A 5 33.57 -37.46 -11.76
CA LEU A 5 33.25 -36.71 -10.55
C LEU A 5 32.43 -35.49 -10.97
N SER A 6 31.11 -35.54 -10.74
CA SER A 6 30.21 -34.41 -10.92
C SER A 6 30.42 -33.40 -9.78
N SER A 7 30.92 -32.22 -10.14
CA SER A 7 31.02 -31.05 -9.29
C SER A 7 29.64 -30.38 -9.20
N ALA A 8 28.92 -30.62 -8.10
CA ALA A 8 27.72 -29.87 -7.76
C ALA A 8 28.10 -28.53 -7.11
N GLY A 9 28.22 -27.47 -7.92
CA GLY A 9 28.40 -26.10 -7.47
C GLY A 9 27.10 -25.54 -6.91
N GLY A 10 26.95 -25.54 -5.58
CA GLY A 10 25.84 -24.89 -4.89
C GLY A 10 25.95 -23.36 -4.99
N VAL A 11 24.87 -22.71 -5.42
CA VAL A 11 24.74 -21.24 -5.47
C VAL A 11 24.94 -20.66 -4.07
N ARG A 12 26.07 -19.99 -3.85
CA ARG A 12 26.32 -19.21 -2.62
C ARG A 12 25.28 -18.10 -2.54
N ARG A 13 24.44 -18.12 -1.50
CA ARG A 13 23.61 -16.99 -1.08
C ARG A 13 24.54 -15.88 -0.60
N THR A 14 24.89 -14.95 -1.49
CA THR A 14 25.53 -13.70 -1.11
C THR A 14 24.49 -12.83 -0.39
N ALA A 15 24.61 -12.74 0.93
CA ALA A 15 23.95 -11.68 1.67
C ALA A 15 24.69 -10.38 1.34
N LEU A 16 23.96 -9.35 0.87
CA LEU A 16 24.50 -8.01 0.75
C LEU A 16 24.97 -7.55 2.15
N PRO A 17 26.20 -7.02 2.28
CA PRO A 17 26.69 -6.57 3.57
C PRO A 17 25.83 -5.42 4.09
N ALA A 18 25.39 -5.51 5.35
CA ALA A 18 24.67 -4.44 6.01
C ALA A 18 25.61 -3.24 6.22
N ARG A 19 25.30 -2.09 5.61
CA ARG A 19 26.05 -0.85 5.80
C ARG A 19 25.87 -0.34 7.24
N PRO A 20 26.92 0.21 7.89
CA PRO A 20 26.76 0.84 9.20
C PRO A 20 25.81 2.04 9.10
N ARG A 21 24.77 2.04 9.93
CA ARG A 21 23.77 3.12 9.99
C ARG A 21 24.39 4.37 10.62
N SER A 22 24.25 5.52 9.97
CA SER A 22 24.74 6.81 10.46
C SER A 22 23.84 7.44 11.53
N ILE A 23 22.56 7.04 11.61
CA ILE A 23 21.55 7.67 12.48
C ILE A 23 21.00 6.66 13.51
N PRO A 24 20.87 7.04 14.80
CA PRO A 24 20.24 6.19 15.81
C PRO A 24 18.82 5.78 15.42
N ARG A 25 18.46 4.50 15.60
CA ARG A 25 17.18 3.90 15.18
C ARG A 25 15.90 4.63 15.64
N GLY A 26 15.98 5.51 16.62
CA GLY A 26 14.84 6.26 17.18
C GLY A 26 14.56 7.62 16.55
N ARG A 27 15.40 8.08 15.60
CA ARG A 27 15.24 9.38 14.92
C ARG A 27 15.24 9.29 13.39
N GLN A 28 15.25 8.07 12.86
CA GLN A 28 15.14 7.83 11.43
C GLN A 28 13.71 8.12 10.97
N ARG A 29 13.57 8.82 9.84
CA ARG A 29 12.26 9.00 9.19
C ARG A 29 11.76 7.65 8.70
N ARG A 30 10.44 7.44 8.74
CA ARG A 30 9.84 6.13 8.43
C ARG A 30 9.30 6.10 7.00
N VAL A 31 9.54 5.00 6.31
CA VAL A 31 8.98 4.73 4.98
C VAL A 31 8.30 3.37 5.00
N ILE A 32 7.10 3.30 4.46
CA ILE A 32 6.42 2.03 4.19
C ILE A 32 6.80 1.63 2.77
N VAL A 33 7.37 0.44 2.61
CA VAL A 33 7.62 -0.18 1.32
C VAL A 33 6.80 -1.45 1.23
N LYS A 34 5.88 -1.51 0.27
CA LYS A 34 5.18 -2.74 -0.11
C LYS A 34 5.81 -3.26 -1.39
N ALA A 35 6.03 -4.57 -1.45
CA ALA A 35 6.65 -5.22 -2.58
C ALA A 35 5.80 -6.41 -3.03
N ARG A 36 5.63 -6.56 -4.35
CA ARG A 36 4.99 -7.72 -4.97
C ARG A 36 5.83 -8.19 -6.14
N ILE A 37 6.02 -9.50 -6.22
CA ILE A 37 6.64 -10.16 -7.37
C ILE A 37 5.51 -10.79 -8.18
N VAL A 38 5.36 -10.40 -9.43
CA VAL A 38 4.31 -10.90 -10.32
C VAL A 38 4.95 -11.80 -11.36
N ARG A 39 4.59 -13.09 -11.36
CA ARG A 39 5.02 -14.02 -12.39
C ARG A 39 4.17 -13.81 -13.65
N MET A 40 4.83 -13.82 -14.80
CA MET A 40 4.16 -13.67 -16.08
C MET A 40 3.55 -14.98 -16.52
N SER A 41 2.39 -14.88 -17.14
CA SER A 41 1.56 -15.94 -17.71
C SER A 41 0.78 -15.35 -18.89
N ALA A 42 0.10 -16.17 -19.68
CA ALA A 42 -0.62 -15.71 -20.88
C ALA A 42 -1.64 -14.58 -20.60
N SER A 43 -2.24 -14.53 -19.40
CA SER A 43 -3.18 -13.47 -18.99
C SER A 43 -2.52 -12.29 -18.28
N SER A 44 -1.23 -12.38 -17.91
CA SER A 44 -0.55 -11.37 -17.09
C SER A 44 -0.27 -10.07 -17.86
N ALA A 45 -0.17 -10.10 -19.19
CA ALA A 45 0.08 -8.91 -20.01
C ALA A 45 -1.07 -7.90 -19.92
N ALA A 46 -2.32 -8.37 -20.00
CA ALA A 46 -3.50 -7.51 -19.84
C ALA A 46 -3.58 -6.92 -18.42
N ALA A 47 -3.27 -7.73 -17.40
CA ALA A 47 -3.24 -7.28 -16.01
C ALA A 47 -2.12 -6.27 -15.72
N LEU A 48 -0.97 -6.39 -16.40
CA LEU A 48 0.09 -5.39 -16.36
C LEU A 48 -0.36 -4.07 -17.00
N ALA A 49 -0.92 -4.13 -18.21
CA ALA A 49 -1.41 -2.95 -18.92
C ALA A 49 -2.50 -2.22 -18.11
N ALA A 50 -3.42 -2.97 -17.51
CA ALA A 50 -4.45 -2.44 -16.62
C ALA A 50 -3.84 -1.75 -15.38
N HIS A 51 -2.84 -2.37 -14.75
CA HIS A 51 -2.14 -1.78 -13.61
C HIS A 51 -1.39 -0.50 -13.98
N ILE A 52 -0.65 -0.49 -15.09
CA ILE A 52 0.05 0.71 -15.55
C ILE A 52 -0.95 1.82 -15.90
N GLY A 53 -2.04 1.48 -16.60
CA GLY A 53 -3.11 2.42 -16.91
C GLY A 53 -3.85 2.94 -15.67
N TYR A 54 -3.86 2.17 -14.58
CA TYR A 54 -4.39 2.61 -13.28
C TYR A 54 -3.45 3.59 -12.59
N ILE A 55 -2.18 3.22 -12.36
CA ILE A 55 -1.23 4.10 -11.66
C ILE A 55 -0.99 5.39 -12.45
N ARG A 56 -1.17 5.38 -13.77
CA ARG A 56 -1.17 6.57 -14.62
C ARG A 56 -2.36 7.50 -14.31
N ARG A 57 -3.58 6.97 -14.21
CA ARG A 57 -4.82 7.79 -14.14
C ARG A 57 -4.98 8.59 -12.84
N ASP A 58 -4.48 8.07 -11.73
CA ASP A 58 -4.65 8.68 -10.39
C ASP A 58 -3.44 9.55 -9.95
N ALA A 59 -2.45 9.75 -10.83
CA ALA A 59 -1.16 10.37 -10.49
C ALA A 59 -1.11 11.91 -10.36
N ALA A 60 -2.20 12.63 -10.04
CA ALA A 60 -2.13 14.09 -10.09
C ALA A 60 -2.97 14.89 -9.09
N LEU A 61 -2.38 16.02 -8.69
CA LEU A 61 -2.98 17.14 -7.96
C LEU A 61 -3.66 18.16 -8.90
N GLU A 62 -3.14 18.31 -10.13
CA GLU A 62 -3.63 19.26 -11.13
C GLU A 62 -3.89 18.58 -12.49
N GLU A 63 -4.79 19.13 -13.29
CA GLU A 63 -5.18 18.55 -14.59
C GLU A 63 -3.99 18.36 -15.56
N LYS A 64 -2.96 19.22 -15.46
CA LYS A 64 -1.75 19.22 -16.28
C LYS A 64 -0.76 18.09 -15.97
N ASP A 65 -0.84 17.51 -14.77
CA ASP A 65 0.04 16.43 -14.29
C ASP A 65 -0.67 15.06 -14.31
N ARG A 66 -1.96 15.03 -14.68
CA ARG A 66 -2.71 13.78 -14.84
C ARG A 66 -2.04 12.92 -15.89
N GLY A 67 -1.64 11.71 -15.50
CA GLY A 67 -1.30 10.69 -16.48
C GLY A 67 0.15 10.62 -16.91
N LYS A 68 1.11 11.18 -16.19
CA LYS A 68 2.53 11.04 -16.55
C LYS A 68 3.22 9.98 -15.70
N LEU A 69 3.79 8.99 -16.38
CA LEU A 69 4.78 8.11 -15.76
C LEU A 69 6.15 8.77 -15.87
N PHE A 70 7.03 8.46 -14.94
CA PHE A 70 8.42 8.89 -14.99
C PHE A 70 9.34 7.68 -14.89
N ASP A 71 10.56 7.84 -15.39
CA ASP A 71 11.62 6.85 -15.27
C ASP A 71 12.92 7.53 -14.81
N ALA A 72 14.06 6.87 -15.01
CA ALA A 72 15.37 7.38 -14.63
C ALA A 72 15.72 8.75 -15.26
N THR A 73 15.24 9.04 -16.47
CA THR A 73 15.65 10.22 -17.25
C THR A 73 14.50 11.07 -17.79
N SER A 74 13.28 10.52 -17.83
CA SER A 74 12.08 11.16 -18.38
C SER A 74 11.04 11.46 -17.30
N GLU A 75 10.35 12.58 -17.50
CA GLU A 75 9.16 13.01 -16.75
C GLU A 75 7.84 12.59 -17.43
N ASP A 76 7.92 12.03 -18.63
CA ASP A 76 6.79 11.51 -19.42
C ASP A 76 7.25 10.25 -20.18
N ALA A 77 7.48 9.18 -19.41
CA ALA A 77 7.95 7.91 -19.93
C ALA A 77 6.85 7.21 -20.76
N GLY A 78 7.22 6.78 -21.96
CA GLY A 78 6.32 6.07 -22.87
C GLY A 78 5.93 4.69 -22.34
N VAL A 79 4.62 4.47 -22.16
CA VAL A 79 4.07 3.22 -21.58
C VAL A 79 4.20 2.00 -22.49
N SER A 80 4.09 2.19 -23.80
CA SER A 80 3.97 1.10 -24.79
C SER A 80 5.17 0.16 -24.75
N ASP A 81 6.37 0.72 -24.77
CA ASP A 81 7.56 -0.05 -25.09
C ASP A 81 8.08 -0.82 -23.89
N LEU A 82 7.93 -0.26 -22.68
CA LEU A 82 8.20 -0.98 -21.44
C LEU A 82 7.15 -2.07 -21.18
N THR A 83 5.87 -1.82 -21.43
CA THR A 83 4.82 -2.83 -21.20
C THR A 83 5.01 -4.05 -22.08
N LYS A 84 5.36 -3.84 -23.37
CA LYS A 84 5.73 -4.92 -24.29
C LYS A 84 6.96 -5.67 -23.78
N SER A 85 7.99 -4.95 -23.37
CA SER A 85 9.22 -5.53 -22.88
C SER A 85 9.03 -6.38 -21.61
N ILE A 86 8.20 -5.93 -20.66
CA ILE A 86 7.85 -6.71 -19.46
C ILE A 86 6.98 -7.93 -19.82
N ALA A 87 6.14 -7.85 -20.86
CA ALA A 87 5.25 -8.94 -21.23
C ALA A 87 6.02 -10.25 -21.55
N ASP A 88 7.24 -10.10 -22.06
CA ASP A 88 8.15 -11.20 -22.41
C ASP A 88 9.10 -11.61 -21.26
N ASP A 89 9.07 -10.91 -20.13
CA ASP A 89 9.87 -11.27 -18.96
C ASP A 89 9.21 -12.42 -18.18
N ARG A 90 10.01 -13.18 -17.42
CA ARG A 90 9.47 -14.23 -16.54
C ARG A 90 8.62 -13.67 -15.40
N HIS A 91 8.99 -12.49 -14.89
CA HIS A 91 8.31 -11.80 -13.81
C HIS A 91 8.61 -10.31 -13.86
N HIS A 92 7.91 -9.54 -13.04
CA HIS A 92 8.25 -8.16 -12.73
C HIS A 92 8.02 -7.86 -11.26
N PHE A 93 8.57 -6.75 -10.82
CA PHE A 93 8.41 -6.25 -9.46
C PHE A 93 7.49 -5.04 -9.45
N ARG A 94 6.60 -4.98 -8.46
CA ARG A 94 5.78 -3.81 -8.17
C ARG A 94 6.07 -3.37 -6.76
N PHE A 95 6.34 -2.08 -6.59
CA PHE A 95 6.56 -1.47 -5.29
C PHE A 95 5.60 -0.31 -5.07
N ILE A 96 5.20 -0.15 -3.81
CA ILE A 96 4.58 1.08 -3.32
C ILE A 96 5.51 1.62 -2.24
N VAL A 97 5.99 2.84 -2.43
CA VAL A 97 6.90 3.52 -1.52
C VAL A 97 6.18 4.73 -0.94
N SER A 98 5.93 4.72 0.37
CA SER A 98 5.14 5.74 1.07
C SER A 98 5.91 6.28 2.27
N PRO A 99 6.63 7.41 2.12
CA PRO A 99 7.21 8.14 3.24
C PRO A 99 6.11 8.61 4.21
N GLU A 100 6.29 8.41 5.52
CA GLU A 100 5.31 8.85 6.52
C GLU A 100 5.14 10.37 6.51
N ASP A 101 6.22 11.09 6.23
CA ASP A 101 6.32 12.55 6.15
C ASP A 101 6.37 13.04 4.68
N GLY A 102 5.82 12.26 3.73
CA GLY A 102 5.92 12.58 2.30
C GLY A 102 5.28 13.91 1.88
N THR A 103 4.43 14.51 2.70
CA THR A 103 3.87 15.85 2.48
C THR A 103 4.85 16.98 2.75
N GLU A 104 5.89 16.71 3.54
CA GLU A 104 6.95 17.68 3.86
C GLU A 104 8.10 17.63 2.85
N MET A 105 8.13 16.59 2.00
CA MET A 105 9.12 16.45 0.93
C MET A 105 8.76 17.36 -0.25
N ALA A 106 9.78 17.88 -0.93
CA ALA A 106 9.56 18.81 -2.04
C ALA A 106 8.95 18.12 -3.26
N ASP A 107 9.45 16.93 -3.59
CA ASP A 107 8.95 16.08 -4.69
C ASP A 107 9.36 14.62 -4.42
N LEU A 108 8.45 13.67 -4.64
CA LEU A 108 8.73 12.24 -4.49
C LEU A 108 9.49 11.66 -5.70
N LYS A 109 9.46 12.28 -6.89
CA LYS A 109 10.11 11.74 -8.08
C LYS A 109 11.65 11.67 -7.95
N PRO A 110 12.36 12.75 -7.53
CA PRO A 110 13.80 12.68 -7.30
C PRO A 110 14.16 11.62 -6.24
N PHE A 111 13.40 11.57 -5.14
CA PHE A 111 13.56 10.55 -4.10
C PHE A 111 13.45 9.11 -4.66
N VAL A 112 12.49 8.84 -5.54
CA VAL A 112 12.35 7.52 -6.18
C VAL A 112 13.54 7.23 -7.10
N ARG A 113 14.04 8.21 -7.86
CA ARG A 113 15.22 8.04 -8.71
C ARG A 113 16.47 7.71 -7.89
N ASP A 114 16.65 8.39 -6.76
CA ASP A 114 17.76 8.12 -5.84
C ASP A 114 17.63 6.72 -5.22
N LEU A 115 16.43 6.32 -4.84
CA LEU A 115 16.16 4.97 -4.33
C LEU A 115 16.49 3.90 -5.38
N VAL A 116 16.04 4.08 -6.62
CA VAL A 116 16.35 3.11 -7.69
C VAL A 116 17.84 3.11 -8.01
N SER A 117 18.51 4.26 -8.00
CA SER A 117 19.97 4.34 -8.21
C SER A 117 20.75 3.60 -7.12
N GLN A 118 20.28 3.65 -5.87
CA GLN A 118 20.84 2.85 -4.78
C GLN A 118 20.58 1.35 -5.02
N MET A 119 19.38 0.98 -5.49
CA MET A 119 19.07 -0.40 -5.86
C MET A 119 19.94 -0.94 -7.00
N GLU A 120 20.20 -0.15 -8.03
CA GLU A 120 21.13 -0.50 -9.12
C GLU A 120 22.53 -0.77 -8.58
N THR A 121 22.99 0.09 -7.66
CA THR A 121 24.30 -0.04 -7.01
C THR A 121 24.39 -1.33 -6.20
N ASP A 122 23.37 -1.65 -5.40
CA ASP A 122 23.37 -2.85 -4.55
C ASP A 122 23.25 -4.14 -5.37
N LEU A 123 22.50 -4.11 -6.47
CA LEU A 123 22.24 -5.28 -7.32
C LEU A 123 23.31 -5.48 -8.41
N GLY A 124 24.15 -4.47 -8.63
CA GLY A 124 25.24 -4.47 -9.62
C GLY A 124 24.75 -4.56 -11.06
N THR A 125 23.60 -3.95 -11.38
CA THR A 125 22.97 -3.98 -12.70
C THR A 125 22.06 -2.78 -12.88
N ARG A 126 21.89 -2.30 -14.12
CA ARG A 126 20.88 -1.28 -14.41
C ARG A 126 19.47 -1.86 -14.32
N LEU A 127 18.55 -1.03 -13.85
CA LEU A 127 17.14 -1.39 -13.70
C LEU A 127 16.32 -0.60 -14.71
N GLU A 128 15.48 -1.29 -15.46
CA GLU A 128 14.47 -0.66 -16.32
C GLU A 128 13.14 -0.62 -15.57
N TRP A 129 12.57 0.57 -15.44
CA TRP A 129 11.41 0.82 -14.57
C TRP A 129 10.57 2.01 -15.03
N VAL A 130 9.32 2.05 -14.56
CA VAL A 130 8.45 3.23 -14.59
C VAL A 130 7.81 3.45 -13.23
N GLY A 131 7.61 4.72 -12.88
CA GLY A 131 6.95 5.13 -11.66
C GLY A 131 5.79 6.10 -11.90
N ALA A 132 4.93 6.21 -10.90
CA ALA A 132 3.88 7.21 -10.81
C ALA A 132 3.77 7.69 -9.35
N VAL A 133 3.59 9.00 -9.13
CA VAL A 133 3.39 9.55 -7.79
C VAL A 133 1.93 9.92 -7.59
N HIS A 134 1.33 9.41 -6.52
CA HIS A 134 -0.05 9.67 -6.13
C HIS A 134 -0.04 10.55 -4.88
N HIS A 135 -0.82 11.63 -4.90
CA HIS A 135 -0.93 12.60 -3.79
C HIS A 135 -2.32 12.63 -3.16
N ASP A 136 -3.23 11.86 -3.72
CA ASP A 136 -4.66 11.94 -3.57
C ASP A 136 -5.19 10.98 -2.47
N THR A 137 -4.43 9.98 -2.03
CA THR A 137 -4.85 9.01 -1.00
C THR A 137 -4.61 9.47 0.45
N GLY A 138 -4.44 10.79 0.68
CA GLY A 138 -4.20 11.36 2.01
C GLY A 138 -2.75 11.26 2.50
N ARG A 139 -1.88 10.53 1.79
CA ARG A 139 -0.42 10.58 1.93
C ARG A 139 0.26 10.39 0.55
N PRO A 140 1.19 11.26 0.16
CA PRO A 140 1.97 11.07 -1.05
C PRO A 140 2.70 9.73 -1.05
N HIS A 141 2.59 9.00 -2.16
CA HIS A 141 3.29 7.73 -2.34
C HIS A 141 3.60 7.48 -3.81
N ALA A 142 4.65 6.71 -4.06
CA ALA A 142 5.05 6.33 -5.40
C ALA A 142 4.74 4.86 -5.67
N HIS A 143 4.14 4.59 -6.84
CA HIS A 143 4.10 3.27 -7.46
C HIS A 143 5.34 3.12 -8.34
N LEU A 144 5.96 1.95 -8.32
CA LEU A 144 7.15 1.63 -9.09
C LEU A 144 7.03 0.24 -9.69
N VAL A 145 7.16 0.13 -11.00
CA VAL A 145 7.17 -1.14 -11.74
C VAL A 145 8.57 -1.34 -12.31
N ILE A 146 9.24 -2.41 -11.92
CA ILE A 146 10.60 -2.75 -12.36
C ILE A 146 10.56 -4.06 -13.14
N ARG A 147 11.23 -4.11 -14.29
CA ARG A 147 11.41 -5.34 -15.08
C ARG A 147 12.04 -6.46 -14.25
N GLY A 148 11.73 -7.71 -14.61
CA GLY A 148 12.38 -8.89 -14.03
C GLY A 148 13.66 -9.28 -14.75
N ARG A 149 14.33 -8.35 -15.44
CA ARG A 149 15.49 -8.60 -16.30
C ARG A 149 16.65 -7.66 -15.95
N ARG A 150 17.87 -8.19 -16.03
CA ARG A 150 19.14 -7.45 -15.91
C ARG A 150 19.54 -6.82 -17.24
N ASP A 151 20.50 -5.90 -17.19
CA ASP A 151 21.15 -5.32 -18.37
C ASP A 151 21.90 -6.34 -19.24
N ASP A 152 22.39 -7.44 -18.68
CA ASP A 152 22.96 -8.58 -19.42
C ASP A 152 21.89 -9.51 -20.07
N GLY A 153 20.61 -9.18 -19.91
CA GLY A 153 19.48 -9.92 -20.46
C GLY A 153 19.01 -11.11 -19.64
N SER A 154 19.69 -11.47 -18.54
CA SER A 154 19.30 -12.56 -17.64
C SER A 154 18.22 -12.14 -16.63
N ASP A 155 17.62 -13.13 -15.94
CA ASP A 155 16.57 -12.88 -14.94
C ASP A 155 17.13 -12.05 -13.76
N LEU A 156 16.47 -10.94 -13.44
CA LEU A 156 16.70 -10.17 -12.22
C LEU A 156 16.11 -10.90 -11.01
N VAL A 157 16.98 -11.36 -10.12
CA VAL A 157 16.61 -11.97 -8.83
C VAL A 157 17.09 -11.07 -7.69
N MET A 158 16.15 -10.46 -6.97
CA MET A 158 16.44 -9.70 -5.75
C MET A 158 16.41 -10.62 -4.52
N PRO A 159 17.44 -10.59 -3.65
CA PRO A 159 17.45 -11.38 -2.43
C PRO A 159 16.26 -11.06 -1.52
N ARG A 160 15.67 -12.08 -0.88
CA ARG A 160 14.53 -11.89 0.04
C ARG A 160 14.82 -10.87 1.14
N ALA A 161 16.00 -10.93 1.75
CA ALA A 161 16.40 -9.97 2.79
C ALA A 161 16.44 -8.53 2.27
N TYR A 162 16.88 -8.33 1.02
CA TYR A 162 16.94 -7.03 0.36
C TYR A 162 15.54 -6.46 0.14
N ILE A 163 14.61 -7.26 -0.41
CA ILE A 163 13.20 -6.85 -0.59
C ILE A 163 12.55 -6.56 0.77
N SER A 164 12.76 -7.42 1.76
CA SER A 164 12.07 -7.29 3.06
C SER A 164 12.61 -6.16 3.94
N HIS A 165 13.86 -5.74 3.75
CA HIS A 165 14.52 -4.78 4.64
C HIS A 165 15.34 -3.73 3.89
N GLY A 166 16.27 -4.16 3.03
CA GLY A 166 17.25 -3.26 2.38
C GLY A 166 16.61 -2.07 1.66
N ILE A 167 15.63 -2.30 0.79
CA ILE A 167 14.95 -1.23 0.05
C ILE A 167 14.32 -0.20 1.01
N ARG A 168 13.66 -0.68 2.07
CA ARG A 168 13.05 0.20 3.08
C ARG A 168 14.11 0.98 3.86
N GLU A 169 15.23 0.36 4.21
CA GLU A 169 16.32 1.04 4.92
C GLU A 169 16.92 2.16 4.08
N HIS A 170 17.15 1.93 2.78
CA HIS A 170 17.61 2.99 1.87
C HIS A 170 16.59 4.11 1.71
N ALA A 171 15.31 3.76 1.59
CA ALA A 171 14.24 4.75 1.53
C ALA A 171 14.18 5.59 2.82
N GLU A 172 14.28 4.97 4.00
CA GLU A 172 14.33 5.65 5.30
C GLU A 172 15.55 6.58 5.41
N ASP A 173 16.72 6.15 4.93
CA ASP A 173 17.93 6.96 4.91
C ASP A 173 17.80 8.18 3.99
N LEU A 174 17.26 8.02 2.78
CA LEU A 174 17.05 9.11 1.82
C LEU A 174 16.06 10.15 2.35
N VAL A 175 14.92 9.73 2.91
CA VAL A 175 13.96 10.68 3.52
C VAL A 175 14.60 11.38 4.72
N THR A 176 15.42 10.69 5.50
CA THR A 176 16.13 11.31 6.63
C THR A 176 17.23 12.27 6.17
N LEU A 177 17.85 12.03 5.02
CA LEU A 177 18.82 12.93 4.42
C LEU A 177 18.15 14.25 3.99
N GLU A 178 16.96 14.18 3.39
CA GLU A 178 16.21 15.35 2.92
C GLU A 178 15.59 16.15 4.08
N LEU A 179 14.85 15.48 4.98
CA LEU A 179 14.05 16.15 6.03
C LEU A 179 14.77 16.27 7.38
N GLY A 180 15.98 15.73 7.47
CA GLY A 180 16.70 15.55 8.73
C GLY A 180 16.06 14.47 9.63
N PRO A 181 16.75 14.15 10.75
CA PRO A 181 16.24 13.21 11.75
C PRO A 181 14.95 13.70 12.41
N GLU A 182 14.01 12.78 12.64
CA GLU A 182 12.77 13.06 13.36
C GLU A 182 13.06 13.67 14.75
N THR A 183 12.41 14.78 15.04
CA THR A 183 12.48 15.48 16.33
C THR A 183 11.55 14.83 17.35
N ARG A 184 11.84 15.03 18.64
CA ARG A 184 10.97 14.55 19.72
C ARG A 184 9.57 15.17 19.65
N LEU A 185 9.46 16.42 19.18
CA LEU A 185 8.18 17.11 19.04
C LEU A 185 7.33 16.48 17.93
N GLU A 186 7.92 16.20 16.76
CA GLU A 186 7.23 15.50 15.67
C GLU A 186 6.76 14.11 16.10
N GLN A 187 7.64 13.35 16.76
CA GLN A 187 7.31 12.03 17.27
C GLN A 187 6.14 12.08 18.28
N ALA A 188 6.17 13.03 19.21
CA ALA A 188 5.08 13.22 20.17
C ALA A 188 3.76 13.61 19.49
N ARG A 189 3.79 14.48 18.47
CA ARG A 189 2.60 14.86 17.68
C ARG A 189 1.99 13.66 16.95
N LYS A 190 2.83 12.85 16.28
CA LYS A 190 2.39 11.63 15.58
C LYS A 190 1.75 10.62 16.53
N LEU A 191 2.37 10.36 17.68
CA LEU A 191 1.83 9.44 18.68
C LEU A 191 0.51 9.93 19.28
N ASN A 192 0.38 11.24 19.53
CA ASN A 192 -0.90 11.82 19.96
C ASN A 192 -2.00 11.65 18.90
N ALA A 193 -1.69 11.86 17.62
CA ALA A 193 -2.65 11.65 16.54
C ALA A 193 -3.10 10.18 16.42
N GLU A 194 -2.25 9.22 16.79
CA GLU A 194 -2.59 7.80 16.78
C GLU A 194 -3.60 7.40 17.88
N VAL A 195 -3.74 8.18 18.96
CA VAL A 195 -4.66 7.86 20.07
C VAL A 195 -6.11 7.74 19.60
N ALA A 196 -6.56 8.69 18.77
CA ALA A 196 -7.95 8.77 18.29
C ALA A 196 -8.15 8.06 16.93
N ALA A 197 -7.10 7.55 16.29
CA ALA A 197 -7.17 7.05 14.93
C ALA A 197 -7.98 5.74 14.80
N GLU A 198 -9.00 5.71 13.95
CA GLU A 198 -9.83 4.52 13.69
C GLU A 198 -9.20 3.61 12.62
N ARG A 199 -7.93 3.29 12.83
CA ARG A 199 -7.10 2.37 12.03
C ARG A 199 -6.05 1.72 12.94
N VAL A 200 -5.37 0.70 12.45
CA VAL A 200 -4.23 0.10 13.19
C VAL A 200 -3.08 1.11 13.29
N THR A 201 -2.52 1.22 14.49
CA THR A 201 -1.43 2.16 14.85
C THR A 201 -0.23 1.45 15.48
N ARG A 202 0.85 2.20 15.74
CA ARG A 202 2.03 1.64 16.43
C ARG A 202 1.69 1.21 17.87
N ILE A 203 0.78 1.94 18.52
CA ILE A 203 0.30 1.62 19.87
C ILE A 203 -0.39 0.25 19.85
N ASP A 204 -1.23 -0.02 18.85
CA ASP A 204 -1.96 -1.29 18.73
C ASP A 204 -1.01 -2.48 18.50
N HIS A 205 0.05 -2.28 17.72
CA HIS A 205 1.10 -3.29 17.56
C HIS A 205 1.87 -3.54 18.86
N PHE A 206 2.10 -2.52 19.68
CA PHE A 206 2.70 -2.69 21.00
C PHE A 206 1.77 -3.48 21.92
N VAL A 207 0.50 -3.07 22.02
CA VAL A 207 -0.51 -3.75 22.84
C VAL A 207 -0.64 -5.22 22.44
N ALA A 208 -0.77 -5.54 21.16
CA ALA A 208 -0.87 -6.92 20.67
C ALA A 208 0.34 -7.79 21.02
N ARG A 209 1.55 -7.21 21.07
CA ARG A 209 2.77 -7.95 21.44
C ARG A 209 2.94 -8.15 22.94
N GLN A 210 2.32 -7.30 23.75
CA GLN A 210 2.44 -7.31 25.21
C GLN A 210 1.23 -7.96 25.89
N ALA A 211 0.10 -8.05 25.20
CA ALA A 211 -1.04 -8.81 25.68
C ALA A 211 -0.64 -10.27 25.90
N GLY A 212 -1.10 -10.85 27.01
CA GLY A 212 -0.90 -12.26 27.30
C GLY A 212 -1.65 -13.17 26.31
N PRO A 213 -1.48 -14.50 26.41
CA PRO A 213 -2.16 -15.47 25.55
C PRO A 213 -3.69 -15.31 25.55
N GLU A 214 -4.27 -14.94 26.69
CA GLU A 214 -5.71 -14.70 26.88
C GLU A 214 -6.17 -13.31 26.43
N GLY A 215 -5.29 -12.50 25.81
CA GLY A 215 -5.61 -11.14 25.37
C GLY A 215 -5.64 -10.08 26.49
N GLU A 216 -5.26 -10.41 27.73
CA GLU A 216 -5.13 -9.43 28.81
C GLU A 216 -3.89 -8.55 28.59
N PHE A 217 -4.09 -7.23 28.55
CA PHE A 217 -3.02 -6.23 28.54
C PHE A 217 -2.97 -5.46 29.86
N ARG A 218 -1.76 -5.31 30.42
CA ARG A 218 -1.55 -4.52 31.63
C ARG A 218 -0.81 -3.23 31.31
N LEU A 219 -1.44 -2.11 31.64
CA LEU A 219 -0.91 -0.78 31.39
C LEU A 219 0.42 -0.51 32.10
N LYS A 220 0.70 -1.21 33.21
CA LYS A 220 1.97 -1.12 33.94
C LYS A 220 3.16 -1.60 33.10
N ASP A 221 2.93 -2.51 32.15
CA ASP A 221 3.94 -3.08 31.24
C ASP A 221 4.28 -2.10 30.09
N SER A 222 3.53 -1.01 29.97
CA SER A 222 3.88 0.10 29.07
C SER A 222 5.07 0.91 29.60
N PRO A 223 5.97 1.36 28.71
CA PRO A 223 7.00 2.33 29.06
C PRO A 223 6.39 3.56 29.75
N SER A 224 7.04 4.04 30.81
CA SER A 224 6.51 5.12 31.67
C SER A 224 6.11 6.37 30.88
N HIS A 225 6.94 6.78 29.92
CA HIS A 225 6.71 7.96 29.07
C HIS A 225 5.59 7.78 28.02
N TYR A 226 5.19 6.55 27.69
CA TYR A 226 4.06 6.27 26.78
C TYR A 226 2.79 5.83 27.50
N ARG A 227 2.83 5.65 28.82
CA ARG A 227 1.71 5.08 29.59
C ARG A 227 0.43 5.90 29.44
N THR A 228 0.52 7.23 29.46
CA THR A 228 -0.64 8.12 29.26
C THR A 228 -1.25 7.97 27.87
N LEU A 229 -0.40 7.86 26.82
CA LEU A 229 -0.84 7.66 25.43
C LEU A 229 -1.51 6.30 25.26
N HIS A 230 -0.92 5.23 25.82
CA HIS A 230 -1.51 3.89 25.76
C HIS A 230 -2.84 3.84 26.52
N ALA A 231 -2.95 4.47 27.69
CA ALA A 231 -4.20 4.57 28.43
C ALA A 231 -5.28 5.32 27.63
N ALA A 232 -4.90 6.40 26.95
CA ALA A 232 -5.82 7.14 26.08
C ALA A 232 -6.26 6.28 24.88
N ARG A 233 -5.33 5.57 24.24
CA ARG A 233 -5.65 4.65 23.14
C ARG A 233 -6.60 3.53 23.57
N LEU A 234 -6.39 2.92 24.73
CA LEU A 234 -7.26 1.86 25.25
C LEU A 234 -8.69 2.34 25.49
N ARG A 235 -8.87 3.59 25.95
CA ARG A 235 -10.21 4.22 26.05
C ARG A 235 -10.87 4.41 24.67
N THR A 236 -10.09 4.76 23.65
CA THR A 236 -10.60 4.80 22.27
C THR A 236 -11.05 3.41 21.81
N LEU A 237 -10.23 2.38 22.06
CA LEU A 237 -10.57 1.00 21.70
C LEU A 237 -11.80 0.50 22.47
N GLU A 238 -11.99 0.90 23.73
CA GLU A 238 -13.18 0.61 24.52
C GLU A 238 -14.45 1.24 23.95
N ARG A 239 -14.39 2.52 23.54
CA ARG A 239 -15.50 3.18 22.84
C ARG A 239 -15.90 2.47 21.55
N LEU A 240 -14.94 1.83 20.87
CA LEU A 240 -15.17 1.05 19.66
C LEU A 240 -15.59 -0.41 19.95
N GLY A 241 -15.73 -0.81 21.22
CA GLY A 241 -16.05 -2.19 21.60
C GLY A 241 -14.91 -3.19 21.34
N LEU A 242 -13.67 -2.71 21.25
CA LEU A 242 -12.48 -3.49 20.92
C LEU A 242 -11.60 -3.82 22.12
N ALA A 243 -11.85 -3.17 23.25
CA ALA A 243 -11.22 -3.44 24.53
C ALA A 243 -12.23 -3.26 25.66
N GLN A 244 -12.02 -3.93 26.78
CA GLN A 244 -12.83 -3.77 27.99
C GLN A 244 -11.92 -3.53 29.19
N LYS A 245 -12.23 -2.53 30.01
CA LYS A 245 -11.52 -2.32 31.26
C LYS A 245 -11.96 -3.34 32.32
N LEU A 246 -11.03 -4.22 32.74
CA LEU A 246 -11.28 -5.21 33.78
C LEU A 246 -11.10 -4.62 35.19
N SER A 247 -10.02 -3.86 35.40
CA SER A 247 -9.74 -3.16 36.65
C SER A 247 -8.74 -2.03 36.43
N ALA A 248 -8.27 -1.39 37.50
CA ALA A 248 -7.21 -0.38 37.40
C ALA A 248 -6.00 -0.92 36.62
N GLY A 249 -5.75 -0.35 35.43
CA GLY A 249 -4.62 -0.71 34.56
C GLY A 249 -4.68 -2.08 33.89
N ARG A 250 -5.78 -2.84 34.00
CA ARG A 250 -5.96 -4.14 33.32
C ARG A 250 -7.08 -4.05 32.29
N TRP A 251 -6.80 -4.54 31.08
CA TRP A 251 -7.68 -4.45 29.93
C TRP A 251 -7.78 -5.80 29.23
N GLN A 252 -8.99 -6.22 28.91
CA GLN A 252 -9.23 -7.34 28.02
C GLN A 252 -9.29 -6.82 26.59
N MET A 253 -8.43 -7.34 25.71
CA MET A 253 -8.50 -7.02 24.28
C MET A 253 -9.42 -8.02 23.58
N ARG A 254 -10.21 -7.54 22.62
CA ARG A 254 -10.91 -8.43 21.68
C ARG A 254 -9.86 -9.09 20.78
N GLU A 255 -9.93 -10.40 20.56
CA GLU A 255 -8.95 -11.12 19.74
C GLU A 255 -8.80 -10.52 18.33
N SER A 256 -9.92 -10.19 17.69
CA SER A 256 -9.98 -9.60 16.35
C SER A 256 -9.83 -8.07 16.32
N PHE A 257 -9.39 -7.40 17.39
CA PHE A 257 -9.40 -5.94 17.45
C PHE A 257 -8.63 -5.27 16.31
N ARG A 258 -7.51 -5.85 15.87
CA ARG A 258 -6.72 -5.34 14.74
C ARG A 258 -7.41 -5.58 13.40
N ASP A 259 -8.18 -6.65 13.27
CA ASP A 259 -8.97 -6.93 12.06
C ASP A 259 -10.11 -5.93 11.94
N VAL A 260 -10.82 -5.66 13.04
CA VAL A 260 -11.88 -4.63 13.04
C VAL A 260 -11.32 -3.24 12.74
N LEU A 261 -10.15 -2.88 13.29
CA LEU A 261 -9.49 -1.61 12.94
C LEU A 261 -9.03 -1.54 11.48
N ARG A 262 -8.66 -2.67 10.86
CA ARG A 262 -8.34 -2.72 9.43
C ARG A 262 -9.59 -2.50 8.58
N ASP A 263 -10.68 -3.19 8.91
CA ASP A 263 -11.98 -3.03 8.25
C ASP A 263 -12.51 -1.59 8.37
N LEU A 264 -12.44 -0.98 9.55
CA LEU A 264 -12.79 0.44 9.74
C LEU A 264 -11.94 1.37 8.86
N SER A 265 -10.64 1.12 8.74
CA SER A 265 -9.76 1.90 7.87
C SER A 265 -10.12 1.73 6.39
N GLU A 266 -10.38 0.50 5.96
CA GLU A 266 -10.76 0.18 4.58
C GLU A 266 -12.10 0.84 4.21
N ARG A 267 -13.09 0.76 5.11
CA ARG A 267 -14.38 1.44 4.97
C ARG A 267 -14.21 2.96 4.81
N HIS A 268 -13.36 3.58 5.63
CA HIS A 268 -13.06 5.01 5.50
C HIS A 268 -12.44 5.35 4.15
N ASP A 269 -11.56 4.51 3.63
CA ASP A 269 -10.89 4.74 2.34
C ASP A 269 -11.85 4.52 1.15
N ILE A 270 -12.78 3.55 1.25
CA ILE A 270 -13.88 3.38 0.29
C ILE A 270 -14.75 4.64 0.26
N ILE A 271 -15.18 5.14 1.43
CA ILE A 271 -16.03 6.34 1.52
C ILE A 271 -15.34 7.57 0.92
N LYS A 272 -14.03 7.75 1.14
CA LYS A 272 -13.27 8.84 0.50
C LYS A 272 -13.26 8.70 -1.03
N THR A 273 -13.04 7.48 -1.52
CA THR A 273 -13.05 7.16 -2.95
C THR A 273 -14.42 7.49 -3.57
N MET A 274 -15.51 7.10 -2.90
CA MET A 274 -16.87 7.42 -3.33
C MET A 274 -17.15 8.91 -3.34
N ASN A 275 -16.81 9.63 -2.27
CA ASN A 275 -16.99 11.09 -2.19
C ASN A 275 -16.28 11.82 -3.34
N ARG A 276 -15.09 11.34 -3.74
CA ARG A 276 -14.38 11.90 -4.90
C ARG A 276 -15.08 11.61 -6.22
N ALA A 277 -15.52 10.37 -6.43
CA ALA A 277 -16.25 10.00 -7.64
C ALA A 277 -17.57 10.78 -7.79
N LEU A 278 -18.16 11.19 -6.67
CA LEU A 278 -19.39 12.00 -6.61
C LEU A 278 -19.15 13.50 -6.55
N ALA A 279 -17.89 13.96 -6.56
CA ALA A 279 -17.59 15.39 -6.52
C ALA A 279 -18.28 16.11 -7.70
N GLY A 280 -19.12 17.10 -7.39
CA GLY A 280 -19.94 17.83 -8.38
C GLY A 280 -21.35 17.25 -8.62
N ARG A 281 -21.70 16.09 -8.05
CA ARG A 281 -23.03 15.48 -8.12
C ARG A 281 -23.73 15.56 -6.76
N ARG A 282 -24.44 16.67 -6.52
CA ARG A 282 -25.09 16.97 -5.21
C ARG A 282 -26.41 16.25 -4.97
N ASP A 283 -26.93 15.57 -6.00
CA ASP A 283 -28.21 14.87 -6.01
C ASP A 283 -28.11 13.40 -5.56
N ARG A 284 -26.90 12.86 -5.40
CA ARG A 284 -26.66 11.48 -4.98
C ARG A 284 -26.43 11.36 -3.48
N ARG A 285 -26.99 10.31 -2.87
CA ARG A 285 -26.86 10.03 -1.45
C ARG A 285 -25.86 8.89 -1.22
N LEU A 286 -24.96 9.10 -0.25
CA LEU A 286 -24.22 8.03 0.41
C LEU A 286 -25.03 7.61 1.63
N ASP A 287 -25.53 6.38 1.63
CA ASP A 287 -26.34 5.83 2.72
C ASP A 287 -25.54 4.77 3.50
N THR A 288 -26.13 4.16 4.54
CA THR A 288 -25.49 3.08 5.31
C THR A 288 -25.09 1.89 4.45
N ASP A 289 -25.82 1.65 3.36
CA ASP A 289 -25.65 0.56 2.38
C ASP A 289 -24.81 1.01 1.17
N ALA A 290 -24.01 2.07 1.30
CA ALA A 290 -23.16 2.59 0.22
C ALA A 290 -22.07 1.59 -0.23
N ILE A 291 -21.77 0.57 0.55
CA ILE A 291 -20.83 -0.50 0.21
C ILE A 291 -21.63 -1.79 0.08
N PHE A 292 -21.55 -2.41 -1.10
CA PHE A 292 -22.23 -3.65 -1.39
C PHE A 292 -21.55 -4.82 -0.69
N ASP A 293 -22.28 -5.49 0.21
CA ASP A 293 -21.83 -6.71 0.86
C ASP A 293 -22.25 -7.93 0.04
N LYS A 294 -21.27 -8.59 -0.60
CA LYS A 294 -21.52 -9.83 -1.36
C LYS A 294 -21.84 -11.02 -0.45
N SER A 295 -21.54 -10.94 0.84
CA SER A 295 -21.76 -12.03 1.79
C SER A 295 -23.12 -11.98 2.47
N ASP A 296 -23.89 -10.91 2.26
CA ASP A 296 -25.25 -10.77 2.76
C ASP A 296 -26.25 -11.46 1.80
N PRO A 297 -26.79 -12.65 2.15
CA PRO A 297 -27.75 -13.36 1.30
C PRO A 297 -29.10 -12.62 1.19
N ASP A 298 -29.41 -11.75 2.14
CA ASP A 298 -30.60 -10.90 2.13
C ASP A 298 -30.32 -9.53 1.47
N GLY A 299 -29.12 -9.36 0.90
CA GLY A 299 -28.66 -8.13 0.27
C GLY A 299 -29.53 -7.74 -0.93
N ARG A 300 -29.77 -6.43 -1.08
CA ARG A 300 -30.53 -5.91 -2.23
C ARG A 300 -29.67 -5.86 -3.48
N SER A 301 -30.15 -6.43 -4.58
CA SER A 301 -29.55 -6.23 -5.89
C SER A 301 -29.47 -4.74 -6.25
N VAL A 302 -28.39 -4.35 -6.91
CA VAL A 302 -28.13 -2.98 -7.34
C VAL A 302 -28.03 -2.95 -8.85
N THR A 303 -28.92 -2.19 -9.49
CA THR A 303 -28.89 -1.97 -10.94
C THR A 303 -28.67 -0.49 -11.23
N GLY A 304 -27.71 -0.16 -12.10
CA GLY A 304 -27.36 1.23 -12.38
C GLY A 304 -26.22 1.41 -13.37
N ALA A 305 -25.83 2.67 -13.58
CA ALA A 305 -24.75 3.03 -14.49
C ALA A 305 -23.39 3.09 -13.76
N ILE A 306 -22.33 2.58 -14.37
CA ILE A 306 -20.98 2.69 -13.79
C ILE A 306 -20.50 4.14 -13.82
N LEU A 307 -20.23 4.72 -12.65
CA LEU A 307 -19.59 6.04 -12.50
C LEU A 307 -18.09 5.95 -12.67
N GLN A 308 -17.50 4.95 -12.02
CA GLN A 308 -16.06 4.80 -11.94
C GLN A 308 -15.72 3.33 -11.72
N THR A 309 -14.63 2.89 -12.34
CA THR A 309 -13.94 1.65 -11.98
C THR A 309 -12.54 2.01 -11.51
N GLY A 310 -11.99 1.20 -10.62
CA GLY A 310 -10.63 1.40 -10.12
C GLY A 310 -10.08 0.15 -9.45
N LEU A 311 -8.89 0.28 -8.88
CA LEU A 311 -8.23 -0.78 -8.14
C LEU A 311 -8.08 -0.40 -6.67
N THR A 312 -8.42 -1.32 -5.79
CA THR A 312 -8.35 -1.23 -4.33
C THR A 312 -7.52 -2.39 -3.76
N GLY A 313 -7.37 -2.43 -2.44
CA GLY A 313 -6.57 -3.42 -1.73
C GLY A 313 -5.11 -3.01 -1.59
N GLU A 314 -4.38 -3.75 -0.75
CA GLU A 314 -3.05 -3.36 -0.28
C GLU A 314 -1.99 -3.20 -1.39
N ALA A 315 -2.25 -3.75 -2.58
CA ALA A 315 -1.38 -3.70 -3.76
C ALA A 315 -2.13 -3.35 -5.07
N HIS A 316 -3.34 -2.77 -4.98
CA HIS A 316 -4.20 -2.48 -6.15
C HIS A 316 -4.43 -3.71 -7.05
N ASP A 317 -4.73 -4.85 -6.44
CA ASP A 317 -4.99 -6.12 -7.12
C ASP A 317 -6.46 -6.50 -7.13
N ARG A 318 -7.25 -5.90 -6.25
CA ARG A 318 -8.71 -6.03 -6.22
C ARG A 318 -9.30 -4.89 -7.02
N ALA A 319 -10.31 -5.16 -7.81
CA ALA A 319 -11.00 -4.12 -8.54
C ALA A 319 -12.32 -3.75 -7.90
N TYR A 320 -12.77 -2.55 -8.19
CA TYR A 320 -14.07 -2.08 -7.76
C TYR A 320 -14.78 -1.30 -8.86
N ALA A 321 -16.09 -1.20 -8.74
CA ALA A 321 -16.93 -0.28 -9.45
C ALA A 321 -17.73 0.57 -8.46
N ILE A 322 -17.99 1.82 -8.83
CA ILE A 322 -18.99 2.66 -8.18
C ILE A 322 -20.16 2.77 -9.16
N ILE A 323 -21.33 2.32 -8.72
CA ILE A 323 -22.56 2.26 -9.50
C ILE A 323 -23.46 3.40 -9.06
N ASP A 324 -23.91 4.21 -10.02
CA ASP A 324 -25.03 5.13 -9.87
C ASP A 324 -26.32 4.35 -10.07
N SER A 325 -26.91 3.93 -8.96
CA SER A 325 -28.10 3.09 -8.94
C SER A 325 -29.33 3.87 -9.43
N LEU A 326 -30.27 3.16 -10.06
CA LEU A 326 -31.53 3.73 -10.54
C LEU A 326 -32.40 4.30 -9.40
N ASP A 327 -32.16 3.88 -8.15
CA ASP A 327 -32.81 4.41 -6.95
C ASP A 327 -32.15 5.69 -6.38
N GLY A 328 -31.17 6.26 -7.08
CA GLY A 328 -30.49 7.50 -6.70
C GLY A 328 -29.38 7.35 -5.67
N ARG A 329 -28.99 6.10 -5.33
CA ARG A 329 -27.85 5.80 -4.46
C ARG A 329 -26.57 5.58 -5.27
N ALA A 330 -25.43 5.95 -4.68
CA ALA A 330 -24.13 5.51 -5.16
C ALA A 330 -23.68 4.29 -4.35
N VAL A 331 -23.32 3.20 -5.03
CA VAL A 331 -22.92 1.95 -4.37
C VAL A 331 -21.53 1.52 -4.84
N PHE A 332 -20.63 1.28 -3.89
CA PHE A 332 -19.34 0.68 -4.13
C PHE A 332 -19.47 -0.85 -4.16
N VAL A 333 -19.02 -1.46 -5.24
CA VAL A 333 -19.00 -2.91 -5.42
C VAL A 333 -17.56 -3.35 -5.66
N GLU A 334 -17.07 -4.23 -4.81
CA GLU A 334 -15.82 -4.92 -5.10
C GLU A 334 -16.04 -6.01 -6.13
N LEU A 335 -15.25 -6.05 -7.20
CA LEU A 335 -15.43 -6.94 -8.33
C LEU A 335 -14.58 -8.21 -8.26
N GLY A 336 -13.54 -8.24 -7.41
CA GLY A 336 -12.59 -9.35 -7.35
C GLY A 336 -11.27 -8.98 -8.03
N VAL A 337 -10.65 -9.89 -8.80
CA VAL A 337 -9.30 -9.67 -9.36
C VAL A 337 -9.34 -8.72 -10.57
N ALA A 338 -8.35 -7.84 -10.66
CA ALA A 338 -8.20 -6.81 -11.70
C ALA A 338 -8.39 -7.24 -13.17
N GLY A 339 -8.28 -8.53 -13.50
CA GLY A 339 -8.42 -9.06 -14.85
C GLY A 339 -9.84 -9.02 -15.43
N GLU A 340 -10.88 -9.00 -14.60
CA GLU A 340 -12.29 -9.06 -15.04
C GLU A 340 -12.89 -7.68 -15.38
N VAL A 341 -12.13 -6.61 -15.19
CA VAL A 341 -12.64 -5.22 -15.17
C VAL A 341 -12.49 -4.54 -16.53
N ALA A 342 -11.71 -5.13 -17.42
CA ALA A 342 -11.43 -4.55 -18.74
C ALA A 342 -12.69 -4.32 -19.59
N GLU A 343 -13.78 -5.02 -19.27
CA GLU A 343 -15.07 -4.92 -19.97
C GLU A 343 -16.01 -3.84 -19.39
N LEU A 344 -15.74 -3.35 -18.17
CA LEU A 344 -16.64 -2.44 -17.45
C LEU A 344 -16.29 -0.97 -17.72
N LYS A 345 -16.96 -0.38 -18.72
CA LYS A 345 -16.79 1.03 -19.10
C LYS A 345 -17.70 1.95 -18.29
N ARG A 346 -17.24 3.18 -18.05
CA ARG A 346 -18.08 4.26 -17.49
C ARG A 346 -19.34 4.43 -18.34
N GLY A 347 -20.49 4.53 -17.70
CA GLY A 347 -21.81 4.63 -18.34
C GLY A 347 -22.44 3.30 -18.74
N ALA A 348 -21.73 2.17 -18.64
CA ALA A 348 -22.34 0.86 -18.82
C ALA A 348 -23.39 0.61 -17.73
N ILE A 349 -24.55 0.06 -18.13
CA ILE A 349 -25.58 -0.36 -17.18
C ILE A 349 -25.26 -1.78 -16.71
N VAL A 350 -25.17 -1.97 -15.41
CA VAL A 350 -24.86 -3.25 -14.77
C VAL A 350 -25.88 -3.57 -13.69
N SER A 351 -26.03 -4.85 -13.41
CA SER A 351 -26.77 -5.35 -12.25
C SER A 351 -25.87 -6.25 -11.43
N VAL A 352 -25.82 -6.01 -10.13
CA VAL A 352 -25.07 -6.81 -9.16
C VAL A 352 -26.06 -7.37 -8.16
N SER A 353 -26.00 -8.67 -7.92
CA SER A 353 -26.82 -9.38 -6.95
C SER A 353 -25.92 -10.14 -5.97
N PRO A 354 -26.35 -10.38 -4.73
CA PRO A 354 -25.70 -11.37 -3.87
C PRO A 354 -25.74 -12.76 -4.53
N PRO A 355 -24.81 -13.64 -4.15
CA PRO A 355 -24.66 -14.99 -4.74
C PRO A 355 -25.85 -15.91 -4.51
#